data_AF-A0A7G1ILP2-F1
#
_entry.id   AF-A0A7G1ILP2-F1
#
_cell.length_a   1.000
_cell.length_b   1.000
_cell.length_c   1.000
_cell.angle_alpha   90.00
_cell.angle_beta   90.00
_cell.angle_gamma   90.00
#
_symmetry.space_group_name_H-M   'P 1'
#
loop_
_entity.id
_entity.type
_entity.pdbx_description
1 polymer ?
#
loop_
_entity_poly.entity_id
_entity_poly.type
_entity_poly.pdbx_seq_one_letter_code
_entity_poly.pdbx_strand_id
1 'polypeptide(L)'
;MGVQQLLGLGQFAIPGHDPCHELTAVVNIGDDAWIHGLRVCPDLDTCMYTLGGGVDPQRGWGHRDETWHAKEELAHYGVQPDWFQLGDRDLATHLVRTQMLRAGYPLSQITAALCDRWQPGARLLPVSDDRCETHVVITDPETRSQRAIHFQEWWVRYRAQVPTHSFAFIGSETASATTEVVNAIAEADVVMLAPSNPVVSIGAILAVPGIRAALRATPRRSSATRRSSEENRCAAWPMRVSR
;
A
#
# COMPACT_ATOMS: atom_id res chain seq x y z
N MET A 1 -8.99 -3.47 -12.81
CA MET A 1 -9.81 -2.59 -13.66
C MET A 1 -11.31 -2.79 -13.45
N GLY A 2 -11.82 -4.02 -13.30
CA GLY A 2 -13.28 -4.27 -13.17
C GLY A 2 -14.04 -3.47 -12.10
N VAL A 3 -13.52 -3.33 -10.88
CA VAL A 3 -14.21 -2.57 -9.80
C VAL A 3 -14.23 -1.06 -10.06
N GLN A 4 -13.13 -0.50 -10.58
CA GLN A 4 -13.07 0.92 -10.94
C GLN A 4 -14.02 1.25 -12.08
N GLN A 5 -14.15 0.36 -13.06
CA GLN A 5 -15.09 0.54 -14.16
C GLN A 5 -16.55 0.36 -13.71
N LEU A 6 -16.82 -0.65 -12.88
CA LEU A 6 -18.16 -0.93 -12.35
C LEU A 6 -18.70 0.22 -11.49
N LEU A 7 -17.82 0.81 -10.69
CA LEU A 7 -18.19 1.87 -9.74
C LEU A 7 -17.91 3.28 -10.27
N GLY A 8 -17.44 3.42 -11.51
CA GLY A 8 -17.11 4.73 -12.09
C GLY A 8 -16.07 5.49 -11.27
N LEU A 9 -14.96 4.84 -10.90
CA LEU A 9 -13.91 5.42 -10.07
C LEU A 9 -12.65 5.75 -10.86
N GLY A 10 -11.89 6.74 -10.37
CA GLY A 10 -10.66 7.20 -10.99
C GLY A 10 -10.87 7.63 -12.43
N GLN A 11 -10.12 7.04 -13.36
CA GLN A 11 -10.22 7.36 -14.79
C GLN A 11 -11.60 7.09 -15.43
N PHE A 12 -12.49 6.36 -14.75
CA PHE A 12 -13.85 6.07 -15.21
C PHE A 12 -14.93 6.95 -14.56
N ALA A 13 -14.53 7.90 -13.71
CA ALA A 13 -15.48 8.80 -13.05
C ALA A 13 -16.15 9.77 -14.03
N ILE A 14 -17.47 9.93 -13.87
CA ILE A 14 -18.28 10.88 -14.66
C ILE A 14 -18.52 12.12 -13.78
N PRO A 15 -18.05 13.31 -14.20
CA PRO A 15 -18.26 14.54 -13.42
C PRO A 15 -19.75 14.83 -13.20
N GLY A 16 -20.13 15.09 -11.95
CA GLY A 16 -21.52 15.43 -11.57
C GLY A 16 -22.46 14.23 -11.42
N HIS A 17 -21.95 13.00 -11.49
CA HIS A 17 -22.71 11.80 -11.15
C HIS A 17 -22.45 11.42 -9.68
N ASP A 18 -23.51 11.40 -8.88
CA ASP A 18 -23.44 10.88 -7.52
C ASP A 18 -23.65 9.36 -7.58
N PRO A 19 -22.62 8.53 -7.34
CA PRO A 19 -22.77 7.09 -7.47
C PRO A 19 -23.75 6.59 -6.42
N CYS A 20 -24.67 5.71 -6.81
CA CYS A 20 -25.60 5.05 -5.88
C CYS A 20 -24.92 4.04 -4.93
N HIS A 21 -23.59 3.98 -4.93
CA HIS A 21 -22.77 3.00 -4.24
C HIS A 21 -21.54 3.67 -3.63
N GLU A 22 -21.19 3.26 -2.41
CA GLU A 22 -19.97 3.68 -1.72
C GLU A 22 -18.91 2.58 -1.78
N LEU A 23 -17.65 2.96 -2.02
CA LEU A 23 -16.51 2.05 -1.91
C LEU A 23 -15.66 2.39 -0.68
N THR A 24 -15.48 1.42 0.21
CA THR A 24 -14.43 1.47 1.24
C THR A 24 -13.32 0.48 0.90
N ALA A 25 -12.09 0.96 0.81
CA ALA A 25 -10.90 0.13 0.63
C ALA A 25 -10.17 -0.02 1.97
N VAL A 26 -10.03 -1.26 2.44
CA VAL A 26 -9.13 -1.60 3.56
C VAL A 26 -7.76 -1.88 2.99
N VAL A 27 -6.81 -0.99 3.26
CA VAL A 27 -5.52 -0.93 2.58
C VAL A 27 -4.43 -1.52 3.45
N ASN A 28 -3.55 -2.30 2.82
CA ASN A 28 -2.38 -2.89 3.43
C ASN A 28 -1.41 -1.80 3.94
N ILE A 29 -0.83 -2.03 5.12
CA ILE A 29 0.23 -1.21 5.71
C ILE A 29 1.55 -1.97 5.89
N GLY A 30 1.59 -3.23 5.44
CA GLY A 30 2.76 -4.11 5.54
C GLY A 30 3.99 -3.59 4.81
N ASP A 31 3.78 -2.75 3.79
CA ASP A 31 4.85 -2.18 2.98
C ASP A 31 5.30 -0.80 3.49
N ASP A 32 4.64 -0.29 4.53
CA ASP A 32 4.95 1.02 5.09
C ASP A 32 6.30 1.01 5.82
N ALA A 33 7.12 2.02 5.56
CA ALA A 33 8.46 2.09 6.11
C ALA A 33 8.84 3.51 6.53
N TRP A 34 9.81 3.61 7.43
CA TRP A 34 10.53 4.85 7.70
C TRP A 34 11.79 4.90 6.81
N ILE A 35 11.83 5.84 5.87
CA ILE A 35 12.91 5.98 4.89
C ILE A 35 13.39 7.43 4.90
N HIS A 36 14.70 7.64 5.09
CA HIS A 36 15.29 8.97 5.24
C HIS A 36 14.56 9.88 6.26
N GLY A 37 14.03 9.29 7.34
CA GLY A 37 13.28 10.01 8.37
C GLY A 37 11.84 10.39 8.01
N LEU A 38 11.33 9.91 6.87
CA LEU A 38 9.96 10.12 6.39
C LEU A 38 9.16 8.82 6.47
N ARG A 39 7.86 8.92 6.75
CA ARG A 39 6.94 7.79 6.67
C ARG A 39 6.43 7.63 5.23
N VAL A 40 6.72 6.48 4.65
CA VAL A 40 6.29 6.07 3.31
C VAL A 40 5.20 5.00 3.47
N CYS A 41 4.08 5.14 2.75
CA CYS A 41 2.95 4.22 2.80
C CYS A 41 2.53 3.80 1.38
N PRO A 42 3.27 2.90 0.72
CA PRO A 42 3.18 2.71 -0.74
C PRO A 42 1.80 2.30 -1.25
N ASP A 43 1.09 1.41 -0.54
CA ASP A 43 -0.21 0.92 -0.98
C ASP A 43 -1.31 1.98 -0.81
N LEU A 44 -1.28 2.74 0.29
CA LEU A 44 -2.17 3.90 0.50
C LEU A 44 -1.94 4.96 -0.56
N ASP A 45 -0.68 5.33 -0.80
CA ASP A 45 -0.30 6.32 -1.80
C ASP A 45 -0.70 5.87 -3.21
N THR A 46 -0.46 4.60 -3.55
CA THR A 46 -0.86 4.04 -4.85
C THR A 46 -2.37 4.09 -5.04
N CYS A 47 -3.16 3.67 -4.04
CA CYS A 47 -4.63 3.75 -4.12
C CYS A 47 -5.09 5.20 -4.29
N MET A 48 -4.56 6.11 -3.48
CA MET A 48 -4.90 7.53 -3.49
C MET A 48 -4.57 8.19 -4.83
N TYR A 49 -3.34 8.03 -5.34
CA TYR A 49 -2.92 8.63 -6.60
C TYR A 49 -3.63 7.99 -7.81
N THR A 50 -3.86 6.67 -7.80
CA THR A 50 -4.51 5.98 -8.92
C THR A 50 -5.95 6.45 -9.06
N LEU A 51 -6.67 6.50 -7.93
CA LEU A 51 -8.07 6.90 -7.92
C LEU A 51 -8.24 8.42 -8.03
N GLY A 52 -7.26 9.21 -7.58
CA GLY A 52 -7.23 10.67 -7.75
C GLY A 52 -6.65 11.15 -9.10
N GLY A 53 -6.34 10.25 -10.03
CA GLY A 53 -5.83 10.61 -11.37
C GLY A 53 -4.40 11.21 -11.39
N GLY A 54 -3.61 10.97 -10.35
CA GLY A 54 -2.23 11.45 -10.20
C GLY A 54 -1.16 10.56 -10.81
N VAL A 55 -1.47 9.27 -11.01
CA VAL A 55 -0.48 8.28 -11.47
C VAL A 55 -0.03 8.53 -12.91
N ASP A 56 1.27 8.34 -13.16
CA ASP A 56 1.84 8.31 -14.51
C ASP A 56 1.34 7.08 -15.29
N PRO A 57 0.59 7.25 -16.40
CA PRO A 57 0.05 6.11 -17.16
C PRO A 57 1.11 5.33 -17.94
N GLN A 58 2.28 5.92 -18.22
CA GLN A 58 3.37 5.27 -18.95
C GLN A 58 4.22 4.41 -18.03
N ARG A 59 4.63 4.97 -16.89
CA ARG A 59 5.37 4.20 -15.86
C ARG A 59 4.46 3.23 -15.11
N GLY A 60 3.19 3.61 -14.97
CA GLY A 60 2.17 2.93 -14.19
C GLY A 60 2.21 3.27 -12.69
N TRP A 61 3.29 3.89 -12.20
CA TRP A 61 3.48 4.22 -10.79
C TRP A 61 4.11 5.61 -10.64
N GLY A 62 4.01 6.17 -9.43
CA GLY A 62 4.47 7.53 -9.13
C GLY A 62 3.63 8.62 -9.82
N HIS A 63 3.94 9.87 -9.52
CA HIS A 63 3.23 11.03 -10.09
C HIS A 63 3.52 11.21 -11.58
N ARG A 64 2.59 11.81 -12.31
CA ARG A 64 2.90 12.44 -13.61
C ARG A 64 3.88 13.60 -13.42
N ASP A 65 4.75 13.80 -14.42
CA ASP A 65 5.75 14.88 -14.43
C ASP A 65 6.61 14.90 -13.16
N GLU A 66 6.97 13.71 -12.67
CA GLU A 66 7.85 13.51 -11.53
C GLU A 66 9.32 13.81 -11.88
N THR A 67 10.04 14.37 -10.91
CA THR A 67 11.49 14.58 -10.95
C THR A 67 12.15 13.84 -9.78
N TRP A 68 13.48 13.68 -9.82
CA TRP A 68 14.22 12.89 -8.83
C TRP A 68 15.46 13.62 -8.29
N HIS A 69 15.41 14.95 -8.23
CA HIS A 69 16.55 15.76 -7.83
C HIS A 69 16.93 15.53 -6.37
N ALA A 70 15.95 15.42 -5.47
CA ALA A 70 16.23 15.12 -4.07
C ALA A 70 16.89 13.75 -3.90
N LYS A 71 16.46 12.75 -4.67
CA LYS A 71 17.08 11.42 -4.70
C LYS A 71 18.52 11.49 -5.19
N GLU A 72 18.78 12.23 -6.28
CA GLU A 72 20.14 12.42 -6.80
C GLU A 72 21.06 13.04 -5.75
N GLU A 73 20.60 14.09 -5.05
CA GLU A 73 21.38 14.73 -3.99
C GLU A 73 21.58 13.82 -2.76
N LEU A 74 20.57 13.05 -2.36
CA LEU A 74 20.71 12.06 -1.28
C LEU A 74 21.79 11.00 -1.61
N ALA A 75 21.88 10.60 -2.88
CA ALA A 75 22.94 9.71 -3.35
C ALA A 75 24.32 10.40 -3.29
N HIS A 76 24.42 11.68 -3.67
CA HIS A 76 25.66 12.45 -3.53
C HIS A 76 26.11 12.62 -2.07
N TYR A 77 25.17 12.74 -1.12
CA TYR A 77 25.48 12.73 0.31
C TYR A 77 25.87 11.34 0.84
N GLY A 78 25.71 10.27 0.06
CA GLY A 78 26.02 8.91 0.48
C GLY A 78 25.05 8.34 1.53
N VAL A 79 23.83 8.89 1.63
CA VAL A 79 22.84 8.47 2.63
C VAL A 79 22.19 7.15 2.19
N GLN A 80 22.18 6.17 3.09
CA GLN A 80 21.47 4.91 2.89
C GLN A 80 20.04 4.97 3.43
N PRO A 81 19.07 4.22 2.87
CA PRO A 81 19.21 3.32 1.71
C PRO A 81 19.22 4.05 0.36
N ASP A 82 20.16 3.70 -0.54
CA ASP A 82 20.22 4.26 -1.91
C ASP A 82 19.34 3.51 -2.94
N TRP A 83 18.85 2.32 -2.56
CA TRP A 83 18.05 1.46 -3.41
C TRP A 83 16.57 1.88 -3.48
N PHE A 84 16.10 2.68 -2.52
CA PHE A 84 14.72 3.18 -2.51
C PHE A 84 14.64 4.53 -3.20
N GLN A 85 13.69 4.67 -4.13
CA GLN A 85 13.57 5.89 -4.94
C GLN A 85 12.37 6.70 -4.47
N LEU A 86 12.62 7.95 -4.07
CA LEU A 86 11.59 8.92 -3.74
C LEU A 86 11.59 10.02 -4.80
N GLY A 87 10.45 10.22 -5.46
CA GLY A 87 10.26 11.33 -6.38
C GLY A 87 10.04 12.64 -5.63
N ASP A 88 10.33 13.78 -6.26
CA ASP A 88 10.26 15.09 -5.63
C ASP A 88 8.81 15.48 -5.26
N ARG A 89 7.83 15.13 -6.09
CA ARG A 89 6.40 15.31 -5.78
C ARG A 89 5.94 14.33 -4.71
N ASP A 90 6.41 13.09 -4.75
CA ASP A 90 6.07 12.08 -3.76
C ASP A 90 6.58 12.44 -2.35
N LEU A 91 7.77 13.05 -2.27
CA LEU A 91 8.32 13.59 -1.03
C LEU A 91 7.37 14.58 -0.35
N ALA A 92 6.59 15.36 -1.11
CA ALA A 92 5.63 16.30 -0.51
C ALA A 92 4.55 15.56 0.31
N THR A 93 4.01 14.45 -0.21
CA THR A 93 3.06 13.61 0.53
C THR A 93 3.69 13.04 1.80
N HIS A 94 4.93 12.56 1.69
CA HIS A 94 5.64 11.97 2.83
C HIS A 94 5.99 13.00 3.90
N LEU A 95 6.33 14.24 3.52
CA LEU A 95 6.56 15.35 4.44
C LEU A 95 5.28 15.69 5.21
N VAL A 96 4.16 15.89 4.51
CA VAL A 96 2.85 16.18 5.13
C VAL A 96 2.46 15.07 6.10
N ARG A 97 2.50 13.80 5.66
CA ARG A 97 2.21 12.64 6.51
C ARG A 97 3.09 12.61 7.75
N THR A 98 4.40 12.76 7.56
CA THR A 98 5.37 12.68 8.66
C THR A 98 5.16 13.79 9.67
N GLN A 99 4.87 15.00 9.21
CA GLN A 99 4.54 16.12 10.09
C GLN A 99 3.30 15.83 10.93
N MET A 100 2.23 15.34 10.30
CA MET A 100 0.99 15.01 11.02
C MET A 100 1.17 13.85 12.00
N LEU A 101 1.90 12.79 11.63
CA LEU A 101 2.22 11.69 12.54
C LEU A 101 2.97 12.19 13.79
N ARG A 102 3.96 13.07 13.59
CA ARG A 102 4.72 13.68 14.70
C ARG A 102 3.87 14.60 15.57
N ALA A 103 2.80 15.16 15.03
CA ALA A 103 1.81 15.94 15.77
C ALA A 103 0.75 15.07 16.47
N GLY A 104 0.85 13.74 16.39
CA GLY A 104 -0.03 12.80 17.11
C GLY A 104 -1.29 12.40 16.36
N TYR A 105 -1.44 12.75 15.09
CA TYR A 105 -2.58 12.31 14.28
C TYR A 105 -2.39 10.83 13.87
N PRO A 106 -3.43 9.98 13.97
CA PRO A 106 -3.38 8.60 13.49
C PRO A 106 -3.36 8.53 11.95
N LEU A 107 -2.83 7.43 11.40
CA LEU A 107 -2.64 7.25 9.95
C LEU A 107 -3.97 7.32 9.17
N SER A 108 -5.07 6.89 9.78
CA SER A 108 -6.44 6.95 9.26
C SER A 108 -6.87 8.40 9.00
N GLN A 109 -6.68 9.29 9.98
CA GLN A 109 -6.98 10.73 9.85
C GLN A 109 -6.05 11.41 8.85
N ILE A 110 -4.78 11.00 8.82
CA ILE A 110 -3.81 11.54 7.86
C ILE A 110 -4.18 11.15 6.43
N THR A 111 -4.56 9.89 6.23
CA THR A 111 -5.05 9.41 4.92
C THR A 111 -6.28 10.19 4.48
N ALA A 112 -7.23 10.44 5.39
CA ALA A 112 -8.42 11.25 5.09
C ALA A 112 -8.04 12.69 4.68
N ALA A 113 -7.16 13.35 5.42
CA ALA A 113 -6.70 14.71 5.10
C ALA A 113 -5.93 14.80 3.77
N LEU A 114 -5.12 13.81 3.43
CA LEU A 114 -4.47 13.74 2.12
C LEU A 114 -5.51 13.52 1.00
N CYS A 115 -6.55 12.73 1.26
CA CYS A 115 -7.63 12.47 0.32
C CYS A 115 -8.48 13.71 0.03
N ASP A 116 -8.52 14.74 0.89
CA ASP A 116 -9.21 16.00 0.59
C ASP A 116 -8.66 16.68 -0.67
N ARG A 117 -7.35 16.56 -0.90
CA ARG A 117 -6.68 17.04 -2.13
C ARG A 117 -6.95 16.11 -3.31
N TRP A 118 -6.82 14.80 -3.10
CA TRP A 118 -6.81 13.81 -4.18
C TRP A 118 -8.20 13.37 -4.64
N GLN A 119 -9.21 13.52 -3.79
CA GLN A 119 -10.61 13.18 -4.03
C GLN A 119 -10.79 11.82 -4.75
N PRO A 120 -10.31 10.70 -4.17
CA PRO A 120 -10.26 9.41 -4.86
C PRO A 120 -11.63 8.77 -5.16
N GLY A 121 -12.74 9.37 -4.73
CA GLY A 121 -14.09 8.79 -4.89
C GLY A 121 -14.30 7.49 -4.11
N ALA A 122 -13.39 7.14 -3.21
CA ALA A 122 -13.47 5.97 -2.34
C ALA A 122 -12.91 6.32 -0.96
N ARG A 123 -13.44 5.67 0.09
CA ARG A 123 -12.89 5.80 1.44
C ARG A 123 -11.70 4.87 1.60
N LEU A 124 -10.51 5.44 1.76
CA LEU A 124 -9.27 4.68 1.97
C LEU A 124 -8.99 4.56 3.47
N LEU A 125 -9.05 3.34 4.00
CA LEU A 125 -8.76 3.06 5.40
C LEU A 125 -7.47 2.23 5.50
N PRO A 126 -6.42 2.69 6.20
CA PRO A 126 -5.36 1.78 6.62
C PRO A 126 -5.97 0.67 7.47
N VAL A 127 -5.51 -0.57 7.30
CA VAL A 127 -6.01 -1.71 8.09
C VAL A 127 -5.82 -1.52 9.60
N SER A 128 -4.80 -0.74 10.00
CA SER A 128 -4.50 -0.37 11.39
C SER A 128 -3.83 1.00 11.42
N ASP A 129 -3.97 1.71 12.54
CA ASP A 129 -3.17 2.92 12.84
C ASP A 129 -1.83 2.58 13.52
N ASP A 130 -1.66 1.34 13.96
CA ASP A 130 -0.43 0.82 14.54
C ASP A 130 0.56 0.38 13.46
N ARG A 131 1.83 0.22 13.82
CA ARG A 131 2.83 -0.35 12.92
C ARG A 131 2.62 -1.86 12.78
N CYS A 132 2.53 -2.34 11.55
CA CYS A 132 2.55 -3.76 11.22
C CYS A 132 3.30 -3.94 9.90
N GLU A 133 4.61 -4.16 9.95
CA GLU A 133 5.52 -4.10 8.80
C GLU A 133 5.93 -5.51 8.34
N THR A 134 5.70 -5.82 7.07
CA THR A 134 6.08 -7.10 6.46
C THR A 134 7.60 -7.17 6.32
N HIS A 135 8.19 -8.19 6.91
CA HIS A 135 9.60 -8.53 6.84
C HIS A 135 9.79 -9.91 6.24
N VAL A 136 10.95 -10.11 5.62
CA VAL A 136 11.37 -11.36 4.98
C VAL A 136 12.60 -11.87 5.68
N VAL A 137 12.56 -13.12 6.15
CA VAL A 137 13.72 -13.79 6.75
C VAL A 137 14.57 -14.36 5.63
N ILE A 138 15.77 -13.82 5.46
CA ILE A 138 16.72 -14.21 4.42
C ILE A 138 17.99 -14.80 5.04
N THR A 139 18.75 -15.55 4.24
CA THR A 139 20.19 -15.71 4.50
C THR A 139 20.92 -14.51 3.92
N ASP A 140 21.53 -13.71 4.79
CA ASP A 140 22.35 -12.56 4.38
C ASP A 140 23.54 -13.03 3.53
N PRO A 141 23.73 -12.48 2.31
CA PRO A 141 24.82 -12.90 1.43
C PRO A 141 26.21 -12.53 1.96
N GLU A 142 26.32 -11.47 2.76
CA GLU A 142 27.57 -10.95 3.32
C GLU A 142 27.94 -11.71 4.59
N THR A 143 27.03 -11.79 5.56
CA THR A 143 27.32 -12.40 6.87
C THR A 143 27.06 -13.91 6.92
N ARG A 144 26.33 -14.45 5.94
CA ARG A 144 25.86 -15.86 5.89
C ARG A 144 24.95 -16.26 7.06
N SER A 145 24.42 -15.31 7.82
CA SER A 145 23.47 -15.53 8.91
C SER A 145 22.02 -15.28 8.48
N GLN A 146 21.06 -15.84 9.21
CA GLN A 146 19.66 -15.45 9.02
C GLN A 146 19.39 -14.07 9.63
N ARG A 147 18.67 -13.22 8.90
CA ARG A 147 18.16 -11.92 9.37
C ARG A 147 16.81 -11.62 8.76
N ALA A 148 15.99 -10.85 9.47
CA ALA A 148 14.78 -10.26 8.92
C ALA A 148 15.14 -8.93 8.24
N ILE A 149 14.66 -8.70 7.03
CA ILE A 149 14.74 -7.41 6.32
C ILE A 149 13.36 -6.95 5.92
N HIS A 150 13.16 -5.63 5.82
CA HIS A 150 11.89 -5.07 5.39
C HIS A 150 11.54 -5.56 3.97
N PHE A 151 10.25 -5.79 3.70
CA PHE A 151 9.79 -6.30 2.40
C PHE A 151 10.28 -5.44 1.22
N GLN A 152 10.25 -4.11 1.37
CA GLN A 152 10.78 -3.20 0.35
C GLN A 152 12.28 -3.40 0.09
N GLU A 153 13.10 -3.69 1.10
CA GLU A 153 14.51 -4.00 0.88
C GLU A 153 14.66 -5.34 0.13
N TRP A 154 13.94 -6.37 0.56
CA TRP A 154 13.94 -7.68 -0.09
C TRP A 154 13.53 -7.60 -1.57
N TRP A 155 12.50 -6.80 -1.86
CA TRP A 155 11.94 -6.67 -3.20
C TRP A 155 12.75 -5.73 -4.10
N VAL A 156 13.15 -4.57 -3.60
CA VAL A 156 13.80 -3.54 -4.42
C VAL A 156 15.31 -3.77 -4.50
N ARG A 157 15.98 -4.01 -3.37
CA ARG A 157 17.44 -4.24 -3.33
C ARG A 157 17.79 -5.64 -3.80
N TYR A 158 17.20 -6.66 -3.18
CA TYR A 158 17.56 -8.06 -3.46
C TYR A 158 16.76 -8.70 -4.60
N ARG A 159 15.70 -8.06 -5.09
CA ARG A 159 14.87 -8.54 -6.21
C ARG A 159 14.38 -9.98 -6.05
N ALA A 160 14.12 -10.39 -4.81
CA ALA A 160 13.77 -11.77 -4.44
C ALA A 160 14.82 -12.84 -4.86
N GLN A 161 16.09 -12.46 -5.01
CA GLN A 161 17.16 -13.35 -5.50
C GLN A 161 18.02 -13.97 -4.38
N VAL A 162 17.75 -13.63 -3.11
CA VAL A 162 18.44 -14.20 -1.95
C VAL A 162 17.65 -15.34 -1.33
N PRO A 163 18.32 -16.37 -0.76
CA PRO A 163 17.63 -17.45 -0.05
C PRO A 163 16.68 -16.90 1.00
N THR A 164 15.41 -17.27 0.89
CA THR A 164 14.30 -16.73 1.67
C THR A 164 13.60 -17.88 2.41
N HIS A 165 13.36 -17.71 3.71
CA HIS A 165 12.89 -18.78 4.60
C HIS A 165 11.44 -18.61 5.04
N SER A 166 11.04 -17.37 5.37
CA SER A 166 9.69 -17.07 5.86
C SER A 166 9.38 -15.57 5.77
N PHE A 167 8.11 -15.24 5.93
CA PHE A 167 7.64 -13.87 6.17
C PHE A 167 7.32 -13.68 7.65
N ALA A 168 7.58 -12.49 8.17
CA ALA A 168 7.24 -12.05 9.52
C ALA A 168 6.47 -10.73 9.45
N PHE A 169 5.42 -10.57 10.25
CA PHE A 169 4.63 -9.34 10.32
C PHE A 169 4.97 -8.62 11.62
N ILE A 170 6.01 -7.79 11.58
CA ILE A 170 6.57 -7.17 12.78
C ILE A 170 5.59 -6.11 13.31
N GLY A 171 5.14 -6.27 14.56
CA GLY A 171 4.15 -5.39 15.21
C GLY A 171 2.72 -5.90 15.12
N SER A 172 2.46 -6.98 14.38
CA SER A 172 1.11 -7.58 14.28
C SER A 172 0.55 -8.03 15.63
N GLU A 173 1.41 -8.42 16.56
CA GLU A 173 1.08 -8.83 17.92
C GLU A 173 0.55 -7.69 18.81
N THR A 174 0.90 -6.45 18.49
CA THR A 174 0.45 -5.24 19.20
C THR A 174 -0.55 -4.41 18.41
N ALA A 175 -0.61 -4.60 17.09
CA ALA A 175 -1.51 -3.86 16.22
C ALA A 175 -2.97 -4.26 16.43
N SER A 176 -3.88 -3.34 16.12
CA SER A 176 -5.31 -3.60 16.12
C SER A 176 -6.00 -3.03 14.88
N ALA A 177 -6.96 -3.77 14.34
CA ALA A 177 -7.82 -3.22 13.31
C ALA A 177 -8.56 -2.00 13.84
N THR A 178 -8.62 -0.92 13.05
CA THR A 178 -9.38 0.26 13.45
C THR A 178 -10.87 -0.05 13.52
N THR A 179 -11.60 0.71 14.33
CA THR A 179 -13.06 0.51 14.46
C THR A 179 -13.75 0.74 13.12
N GLU A 180 -13.27 1.72 12.35
CA GLU A 180 -13.75 2.07 11.01
C GLU A 180 -13.60 0.90 10.04
N VAL A 181 -12.49 0.15 10.11
CA VAL A 181 -12.25 -1.03 9.27
C VAL A 181 -13.18 -2.17 9.65
N VAL A 182 -13.35 -2.45 10.95
CA VAL A 182 -14.24 -3.53 11.42
C VAL A 182 -15.69 -3.23 11.02
N ASN A 183 -16.15 -1.99 11.22
CA ASN A 183 -17.49 -1.56 10.82
C ASN A 183 -17.68 -1.64 9.30
N ALA A 184 -16.69 -1.20 8.51
CA ALA A 184 -16.76 -1.30 7.05
C ALA A 184 -16.94 -2.75 6.58
N ILE A 185 -16.29 -3.72 7.23
CA ILE A 185 -16.44 -5.16 6.90
C ILE A 185 -17.80 -5.69 7.34
N ALA A 186 -18.29 -5.28 8.51
CA ALA A 186 -19.54 -5.77 9.09
C ALA A 186 -20.78 -5.24 8.32
N GLU A 187 -20.73 -3.99 7.87
CA GLU A 187 -21.83 -3.29 7.22
C GLU A 187 -21.85 -3.46 5.70
N ALA A 188 -20.75 -3.92 5.10
CA ALA A 188 -20.67 -4.12 3.65
C ALA A 188 -21.69 -5.15 3.12
N ASP A 189 -22.39 -4.81 2.04
CA ASP A 189 -23.23 -5.75 1.31
C ASP A 189 -22.43 -6.91 0.70
N VAL A 190 -21.21 -6.61 0.24
CA VAL A 190 -20.26 -7.55 -0.36
C VAL A 190 -18.84 -7.19 0.06
N VAL A 191 -18.07 -8.20 0.47
CA VAL A 191 -16.62 -8.08 0.67
C VAL A 191 -15.90 -8.71 -0.51
N MET A 192 -15.04 -7.93 -1.17
CA MET A 192 -14.23 -8.37 -2.30
C MET A 192 -12.76 -8.42 -1.91
N LEU A 193 -12.13 -9.58 -2.10
CA LEU A 193 -10.68 -9.68 -2.03
C LEU A 193 -10.10 -9.32 -3.40
N ALA A 194 -9.42 -8.18 -3.46
CA ALA A 194 -8.71 -7.75 -4.66
C ALA A 194 -7.73 -8.86 -5.10
N PRO A 195 -7.49 -9.04 -6.41
CA PRO A 195 -6.54 -10.04 -6.91
C PRO A 195 -5.08 -9.58 -6.73
N SER A 196 -4.72 -9.32 -5.47
CA SER A 196 -3.40 -8.92 -5.01
C SER A 196 -2.57 -10.11 -4.55
N ASN A 197 -1.31 -9.88 -4.18
CA ASN A 197 -0.47 -10.96 -3.68
C ASN A 197 -1.11 -11.55 -2.40
N PRO A 198 -1.39 -12.86 -2.36
CA PRO A 198 -2.10 -13.46 -1.24
C PRO A 198 -1.28 -13.49 0.05
N VAL A 199 0.05 -13.41 -0.03
CA VAL A 199 0.95 -13.50 1.13
C VAL A 199 1.27 -12.11 1.67
N VAL A 200 1.79 -11.23 0.84
CA VAL A 200 2.37 -9.95 1.30
C VAL A 200 1.43 -8.76 1.19
N SER A 201 0.32 -8.88 0.45
CA SER A 201 -0.71 -7.83 0.38
C SER A 201 -1.94 -8.23 1.20
N ILE A 202 -2.67 -9.26 0.76
CA ILE A 202 -3.88 -9.72 1.47
C ILE A 202 -3.49 -10.42 2.78
N GLY A 203 -2.44 -11.24 2.77
CA GLY A 203 -1.96 -11.93 3.97
C GLY A 203 -1.51 -10.97 5.07
N ALA A 204 -0.88 -9.85 4.71
CA ALA A 204 -0.50 -8.78 5.64
C ALA A 204 -1.72 -8.10 6.29
N ILE A 205 -2.76 -7.78 5.50
CA ILE A 205 -4.04 -7.30 6.03
C ILE A 205 -4.65 -8.32 7.01
N LEU A 206 -4.62 -9.60 6.65
CA LEU A 206 -5.13 -10.70 7.49
C LEU A 206 -4.24 -10.99 8.71
N ALA A 207 -3.02 -10.46 8.79
CA ALA A 207 -2.14 -10.62 9.94
C ALA A 207 -2.54 -9.67 11.08
N VAL A 208 -3.23 -8.56 10.78
CA VAL A 208 -3.70 -7.62 11.78
C VAL A 208 -4.84 -8.23 12.61
N PRO A 209 -4.70 -8.27 13.96
CA PRO A 209 -5.75 -8.75 14.86
C PRO A 209 -7.10 -8.05 14.64
N GLY A 210 -8.18 -8.83 14.70
CA GLY A 210 -9.55 -8.36 14.47
C GLY A 210 -10.06 -8.58 13.04
N ILE A 211 -9.21 -8.46 12.02
CA ILE A 211 -9.63 -8.55 10.60
C ILE A 211 -10.20 -9.93 10.26
N ARG A 212 -9.49 -11.01 10.61
CA ARG A 212 -9.96 -12.38 10.33
C ARG A 212 -11.26 -12.70 11.04
N ALA A 213 -11.46 -12.16 12.25
CA ALA A 213 -12.69 -12.36 13.01
C ALA A 213 -13.85 -11.61 12.34
N ALA A 214 -13.66 -10.35 11.96
CA ALA A 214 -14.65 -9.55 11.24
C ALA A 214 -15.10 -10.22 9.93
N LEU A 215 -14.15 -10.71 9.12
CA LEU A 215 -14.44 -11.43 7.88
C LEU A 215 -15.17 -12.77 8.07
N ARG A 216 -15.02 -13.43 9.22
CA ARG A 216 -15.74 -14.67 9.53
C ARG A 216 -17.13 -14.42 10.12
N ALA A 217 -17.27 -13.33 10.87
CA ALA A 217 -18.51 -12.95 11.52
C ALA A 217 -19.51 -12.30 10.55
N THR A 218 -19.04 -11.72 9.44
CA THR A 218 -19.95 -11.13 8.45
C THR A 218 -20.84 -12.21 7.82
N PRO A 219 -22.18 -12.08 7.91
CA PRO A 219 -23.11 -13.03 7.29
C PRO A 219 -23.22 -12.86 5.77
N ARG A 220 -22.49 -11.88 5.20
CA ARG A 220 -22.56 -11.47 3.80
C ARG A 220 -21.56 -12.22 2.94
N ARG A 221 -21.86 -12.35 1.63
CA ARG A 221 -21.05 -13.15 0.71
C ARG A 221 -19.66 -12.52 0.54
N SER A 222 -18.64 -13.22 1.01
CA SER A 222 -17.24 -12.94 0.66
C SER A 222 -16.94 -13.60 -0.68
N SER A 223 -16.46 -12.83 -1.66
CA SER A 223 -16.05 -13.35 -2.97
C SER A 223 -14.57 -13.07 -3.22
N ALA A 224 -13.83 -14.11 -3.62
CA ALA A 224 -12.45 -13.97 -4.05
C ALA A 224 -12.42 -14.00 -5.58
N THR A 225 -11.96 -12.92 -6.20
CA THR A 225 -11.75 -12.88 -7.66
C THR A 225 -10.41 -13.50 -8.01
N ARG A 226 -10.41 -14.58 -8.81
CA ARG A 226 -9.18 -15.09 -9.45
C ARG A 226 -8.87 -14.25 -10.70
N ARG A 227 -7.60 -13.88 -10.89
CA ARG A 227 -7.14 -13.27 -12.15
C ARG A 227 -7.13 -14.30 -13.30
N SER A 228 -7.62 -13.91 -14.46
CA SER A 228 -7.27 -14.54 -15.74
C SER A 228 -5.86 -14.07 -16.17
N SER A 229 -5.13 -14.90 -16.90
CA SER A 229 -3.69 -14.77 -17.18
C SER A 229 -3.29 -13.61 -18.10
N GLU A 230 -4.19 -12.71 -18.51
CA GLU A 230 -3.93 -11.69 -19.54
C GLU A 230 -3.86 -10.23 -19.04
N GLU A 231 -4.26 -9.91 -17.80
CA GLU A 231 -4.24 -8.54 -17.28
C GLU A 231 -3.21 -8.33 -16.17
N ASN A 232 -1.94 -8.24 -16.57
CA ASN A 232 -0.78 -8.20 -15.68
C ASN A 232 -0.42 -6.78 -15.17
N ARG A 233 -1.39 -5.96 -14.73
CA ARG A 233 -1.13 -4.51 -14.46
C ARG A 233 -1.55 -3.91 -13.12
N CYS A 234 -2.08 -4.64 -12.15
CA CYS A 234 -2.50 -3.94 -10.91
C CYS A 234 -2.50 -4.81 -9.66
N ALA A 235 -1.40 -5.52 -9.41
CA ALA A 235 -0.94 -5.97 -8.09
C ALA A 235 0.25 -6.92 -8.33
N ALA A 236 1.36 -6.66 -7.63
CA ALA A 236 2.70 -7.19 -7.89
C ALA A 236 3.24 -6.76 -9.27
N TRP A 237 3.91 -5.62 -9.31
CA TRP A 237 4.53 -5.03 -10.50
C TRP A 237 5.57 -5.98 -11.12
N PRO A 238 5.41 -6.40 -12.39
CA PRO A 238 6.46 -7.07 -13.14
C PRO A 238 7.27 -6.03 -13.95
N MET A 239 8.55 -5.83 -13.64
CA MET A 239 9.47 -5.16 -14.57
C MET A 239 9.97 -6.18 -15.60
N ARG A 240 9.71 -5.91 -16.89
CA ARG A 240 10.49 -6.48 -18.00
C ARG A 240 11.87 -5.85 -17.98
N VAL A 241 12.92 -6.67 -17.93
CA VAL A 241 14.28 -6.30 -18.35
C VAL A 241 14.45 -6.74 -19.79
N SER A 242 14.56 -5.78 -20.71
CA SER A 242 15.15 -6.02 -22.03
C SER A 242 16.66 -5.78 -21.90
N ARG A 243 17.45 -6.59 -22.61
CA ARG A 243 18.91 -6.49 -22.67
C ARG A 243 19.41 -5.11 -23.04
#